data_AF-X1PGY4-F1
#
_entry.id   AF-X1PGY4-F1
#
_cell.length_a   1.000
_cell.length_b   1.000
_cell.length_c   1.000
_cell.angle_alpha   90.00
_cell.angle_beta   90.00
_cell.angle_gamma   90.00
#
_symmetry.space_group_name_H-M   'P 1'
#
loop_
_entity.id
_entity.type
_entity.pdbx_description
1 polymer ?
#
loop_
_entity_poly.entity_id
_entity_poly.type
_entity_poly.pdbx_seq_one_letter_code
_entity_poly.pdbx_strand_id
1 'polypeptide(L)' 'MIKKIKNFRDLDIWKKSIEIVKDIYKTVRKFPKLELYSLTNQMQRASLSIPTNIAEGFNRFHNKEYKQFLYIA' A
#
# COMPACT_ATOMS: atom_id res chain seq x y z
N MET A 1 22.62 -4.74 14.97
CA MET A 1 23.03 -4.06 13.71
C MET A 1 21.81 -3.44 13.06
N ILE A 2 21.82 -2.13 12.82
CA ILE A 2 20.73 -1.45 12.12
C ILE A 2 20.75 -1.93 10.66
N LYS A 3 19.64 -2.49 10.18
CA LYS A 3 19.52 -2.97 8.80
C LYS A 3 19.56 -1.75 7.87
N LYS A 4 20.59 -1.66 7.04
CA LYS A 4 20.73 -0.56 6.08
C LYS A 4 19.62 -0.68 5.03
N ILE A 5 18.68 0.26 5.04
CA ILE A 5 17.60 0.36 4.06
C ILE A 5 18.24 0.75 2.72
N LYS A 6 18.06 -0.09 1.69
CA LYS A 6 18.53 0.15 0.32
C LYS A 6 17.38 0.24 -0.68
N ASN A 7 16.24 -0.34 -0.34
CA ASN A 7 15.06 -0.39 -1.18
C ASN A 7 13.80 -0.16 -0.33
N PHE A 8 12.72 0.35 -0.94
CA PHE A 8 11.43 0.50 -0.26
C PHE A 8 10.92 -0.83 0.33
N ARG A 9 11.30 -1.97 -0.27
CA ARG A 9 10.97 -3.31 0.22
C ARG A 9 11.62 -3.65 1.57
N ASP A 10 12.68 -2.94 1.95
CA ASP A 10 13.30 -3.09 3.27
C ASP A 10 12.44 -2.46 4.38
N LEU A 11 11.58 -1.49 4.03
CA LEU A 11 10.72 -0.77 4.97
C LEU A 11 9.66 -1.70 5.57
N ASP A 12 9.55 -1.72 6.90
CA ASP A 12 8.52 -2.53 7.56
C ASP A 12 7.11 -2.01 7.29
N ILE A 13 6.95 -0.70 7.09
CA ILE A 13 5.66 -0.11 6.70
C ILE A 13 5.19 -0.59 5.32
N TRP A 14 6.12 -0.78 4.38
CA TRP A 14 5.81 -1.34 3.07
C TRP A 14 5.42 -2.82 3.17
N LYS A 15 6.12 -3.61 3.98
CA LYS A 15 5.75 -5.03 4.20
C LYS A 15 4.37 -5.16 4.83
N LYS A 16 4.07 -4.32 5.84
CA LYS A 16 2.75 -4.29 6.48
C LYS A 16 1.64 -3.89 5.51
N SER A 17 1.89 -2.93 4.62
CA SER A 17 0.89 -2.56 3.61
C SER A 17 0.62 -3.68 2.60
N ILE A 18 1.62 -4.48 2.24
CA ILE A 18 1.41 -5.70 1.44
C ILE A 18 0.52 -6.72 2.16
N GLU A 19 0.67 -6.89 3.48
CA GLU A 19 -0.23 -7.77 4.25
C GLU A 19 -1.67 -7.22 4.27
N ILE A 20 -1.86 -5.90 4.40
CA ILE A 20 -3.18 -5.26 4.27
C ILE A 20 -3.81 -5.58 2.91
N VAL A 21 -3.05 -5.43 1.81
CA VAL A 21 -3.53 -5.78 0.46
C VAL A 21 -4.01 -7.24 0.42
N LYS A 22 -3.21 -8.18 0.93
CA LYS A 22 -3.60 -9.60 0.93
C LYS A 22 -4.90 -9.83 1.68
N ASP A 23 -5.09 -9.19 2.83
CA ASP A 23 -6.27 -9.38 3.65
C ASP A 23 -7.51 -8.71 3.05
N ILE A 24 -7.37 -7.56 2.39
CA ILE A 24 -8.44 -6.97 1.59
C ILE A 24 -8.84 -7.90 0.44
N TYR A 25 -7.89 -8.44 -0.31
CA TYR A 25 -8.17 -9.38 -1.39
C TYR A 25 -8.88 -10.66 -0.90
N LYS A 26 -8.53 -11.18 0.28
CA LYS A 26 -9.25 -12.31 0.92
C LYS A 26 -10.66 -11.91 1.36
N THR A 27 -10.83 -10.69 1.85
CA THR A 27 -12.10 -10.19 2.39
C THR A 27 -13.12 -9.96 1.27
N VAL A 28 -12.73 -9.23 0.22
CA VAL A 28 -13.65 -8.90 -0.89
C VAL A 28 -14.08 -10.12 -1.72
N ARG A 29 -13.32 -11.23 -1.67
CA ARG A 29 -13.74 -12.51 -2.27
C ARG A 29 -15.02 -13.08 -1.66
N LYS A 30 -15.39 -12.64 -0.45
CA LYS A 30 -16.60 -13.08 0.25
C LYS A 30 -17.81 -12.19 -0.06
N PHE A 31 -17.63 -11.12 -0.83
CA PHE A 31 -18.72 -10.19 -1.16
C PHE A 31 -19.67 -10.80 -2.20
N PRO A 32 -20.94 -10.36 -2.24
CA PRO A 32 -21.86 -10.71 -3.31
C PRO A 32 -21.31 -10.28 -4.68
N LYS A 33 -21.62 -11.04 -5.74
CA LYS A 33 -21.18 -10.71 -7.11
C LYS A 33 -21.60 -9.31 -7.58
N LEU A 34 -22.70 -8.78 -7.05
CA LEU A 34 -23.17 -7.42 -7.36
C LEU A 34 -22.14 -6.34 -6.98
N GLU A 35 -21.32 -6.59 -5.97
CA GLU A 35 -20.31 -5.64 -5.47
C GLU A 35 -18.98 -5.68 -6.23
N LEU A 36 -18.86 -6.54 -7.26
CA LEU A 36 -17.60 -6.75 -7.99
C LEU A 36 -17.03 -5.45 -8.57
N TYR A 37 -17.89 -4.65 -9.20
CA TYR A 37 -17.50 -3.38 -9.84
C TYR A 37 -17.70 -2.16 -8.94
N SER A 38 -18.27 -2.37 -7.74
CA SER A 38 -18.51 -1.33 -6.73
C SER A 38 -17.49 -1.47 -5.60
N LEU A 39 -17.90 -1.99 -4.43
CA LEU A 39 -17.06 -2.01 -3.23
C LEU A 39 -15.79 -2.85 -3.42
N THR A 40 -15.87 -3.97 -4.14
CA THR A 40 -14.70 -4.84 -4.37
C THR A 40 -13.58 -4.10 -5.08
N ASN A 41 -13.90 -3.42 -6.18
CA ASN A 41 -12.92 -2.68 -6.97
C ASN A 41 -12.38 -1.47 -6.20
N GLN A 42 -13.25 -0.73 -5.50
CA GLN A 42 -12.81 0.42 -4.69
C GLN A 42 -11.85 0.00 -3.57
N MET A 43 -12.18 -1.06 -2.83
CA MET A 43 -11.33 -1.55 -1.74
C MET A 43 -9.99 -2.09 -2.24
N GLN A 44 -9.98 -2.85 -3.35
CA GLN A 44 -8.73 -3.34 -3.93
C GLN A 44 -7.83 -2.19 -4.37
N ARG A 45 -8.37 -1.22 -5.11
CA ARG A 45 -7.59 -0.05 -5.57
C ARG A 45 -7.06 0.80 -4.42
N ALA A 46 -7.89 1.05 -3.40
CA ALA A 46 -7.47 1.77 -2.20
C ALA A 46 -6.36 1.01 -1.46
N SER A 47 -6.49 -0.31 -1.29
CA SER A 47 -5.45 -1.09 -0.61
C SER A 47 -4.11 -1.09 -1.36
N LEU A 48 -4.14 -1.14 -2.70
CA LEU A 48 -2.95 -1.13 -3.55
C LEU A 48 -2.27 0.25 -3.60
N SER A 49 -3.01 1.34 -3.34
CA SER A 49 -2.40 2.67 -3.34
C SER A 49 -1.37 2.83 -2.21
N ILE A 50 -1.58 2.17 -1.07
CA ILE A 50 -0.70 2.26 0.11
C ILE A 50 0.75 1.81 -0.22
N PRO A 51 1.04 0.56 -0.62
CA PRO A 51 2.40 0.15 -0.95
C PRO A 51 2.97 0.90 -2.16
N THR A 52 2.12 1.34 -3.10
CA THR A 52 2.54 2.07 -4.29
C THR A 52 3.03 3.47 -3.94
N ASN A 53 2.28 4.22 -3.13
CA ASN A 53 2.67 5.53 -2.63
C ASN A 53 3.92 5.47 -1.74
N ILE A 54 4.06 4.43 -0.91
CA ILE A 54 5.27 4.21 -0.12
C ILE A 54 6.49 3.99 -1.02
N ALA A 55 6.34 3.15 -2.06
CA ALA A 55 7.42 2.85 -3.01
C ALA A 55 7.80 4.08 -3.84
N GLU A 56 6.82 4.84 -4.32
CA GLU A 56 7.05 6.07 -5.07
C GLU A 56 7.73 7.13 -4.20
N GLY A 57 7.21 7.37 -2.99
CA GLY A 57 7.78 8.32 -2.05
C GLY A 57 9.23 7.97 -1.65
N PHE A 58 9.55 6.68 -1.48
CA PHE A 58 10.91 6.25 -1.13
C PHE A 58 11.96 6.63 -2.18
N ASN A 59 11.58 6.65 -3.46
CA ASN A 59 12.48 7.00 -4.56
C ASN A 59 12.60 8.52 -4.79
N ARG A 60 11.84 9.36 -4.07
CA ARG A 60 11.90 10.82 -4.21
C ARG A 60 12.96 11.40 -3.27
N PHE A 61 13.88 12.18 -3.85
CA PHE A 61 15.12 12.64 -3.24
C PHE A 61 14.96 13.69 -2.11
N HIS A 62 13.76 14.23 -1.86
CA HIS A 62 13.55 15.28 -0.85
C HIS A 62 12.58 14.82 0.26
N ASN A 63 13.06 14.87 1.52
CA ASN A 63 12.33 14.48 2.73
C ASN A 63 10.94 15.14 2.91
N LYS A 64 10.70 16.31 2.30
CA LYS A 64 9.39 16.98 2.32
C LYS A 64 8.35 16.25 1.47
N GLU A 65 8.74 15.77 0.30
CA GLU A 65 7.83 15.05 -0.60
C GLU A 65 7.50 13.67 -0.05
N TYR A 66 8.48 12.99 0.57
CA TYR A 66 8.25 11.69 1.21
C TYR A 66 7.14 11.76 2.27
N LYS A 67 7.11 12.82 3.10
CA LYS A 67 6.03 13.02 4.08
C LYS A 67 4.67 13.20 3.43
N GLN A 68 4.58 13.92 2.31
CA GLN A 68 3.31 14.15 1.62
C GLN A 68 2.73 12.85 1.04
N PHE A 69 3.58 11.97 0.50
CA PHE A 69 3.16 10.65 0.05
C PHE A 69 2.71 9.73 1.20
N LEU A 70 3.36 9.83 2.37
CA LEU A 70 2.90 9.10 3.56
C LEU A 70 1.54 9.58 4.09
N TYR A 71 1.14 10.84 3.83
CA TYR A 71 -0.20 11.33 4.18
C TYR A 71 -1.29 10.83 3.20
N ILE A 72 -0.92 10.51 1.97
CA ILE A 72 -1.84 10.00 0.93
C ILE A 72 -2.00 8.48 1.05
N ALA A 73 -0.95 7.79 1.50
CA ALA A 73 -0.91 6.34 1.73
C ALA A 73 -1.72 5.93 2.97
#